data_AF-A0A932RLP0-F1
#
_entry.id   AF-A0A932RLP0-F1
#
_cell.length_a   1.000
_cell.length_b   1.000
_cell.length_c   1.000
_cell.angle_alpha   90.00
_cell.angle_beta   90.00
_cell.angle_gamma   90.00
#
_symmetry.space_group_name_H-M   'P 1'
#
loop_
_entity.id
_entity.type
_entity.pdbx_description
1 polymer ?
#
loop_
_entity_poly.entity_id
_entity_poly.type
_entity_poly.pdbx_seq_one_letter_code
_entity_poly.pdbx_strand_id
1 'polypeptide(L)' 'MMNRHATAQEIRAVVEIIESLGLTAHTIHGAQRTAVCITGNQGEVDAARLEGILK' A
#
# COMPACT_ATOMS: atom_id res chain seq x y z
N MET A 1 -2.19 5.63 4.70
CA MET A 1 -2.62 4.74 5.83
C MET A 1 -3.94 4.10 5.40
N MET A 2 -4.16 2.78 5.55
CA MET A 2 -5.39 2.15 5.03
C MET A 2 -6.60 2.36 5.95
N ASN A 3 -7.79 2.35 5.34
CA ASN A 3 -9.07 2.42 6.03
C ASN A 3 -9.26 1.18 6.96
N ARG A 4 -10.03 1.33 8.05
CA ARG A 4 -10.23 0.26 9.06
C ARG A 4 -10.94 -0.99 8.50
N HIS A 5 -11.58 -0.85 7.36
CA HIS A 5 -12.31 -1.92 6.66
C HIS A 5 -11.63 -2.38 5.37
N ALA A 6 -10.37 -1.98 5.13
CA ALA A 6 -9.64 -2.41 3.94
C ALA A 6 -9.61 -3.94 3.88
N THR A 7 -10.26 -4.48 2.86
CA THR A 7 -10.38 -5.90 2.60
C THR A 7 -9.02 -6.47 2.18
N ALA A 8 -8.85 -7.78 2.36
CA ALA A 8 -7.65 -8.47 1.90
C ALA A 8 -7.41 -8.30 0.39
N GLN A 9 -8.46 -8.03 -0.39
CA GLN A 9 -8.37 -7.79 -1.82
C GLN A 9 -7.80 -6.40 -2.14
N GLU A 10 -8.20 -5.37 -1.41
CA GLU A 10 -7.64 -4.01 -1.55
C GLU A 10 -6.17 -3.95 -1.14
N ILE A 11 -5.80 -4.67 -0.07
CA ILE A 11 -4.39 -4.80 0.35
C ILE A 11 -3.56 -5.45 -0.77
N ARG A 12 -4.06 -6.54 -1.37
CA ARG A 12 -3.37 -7.21 -2.49
C ARG A 12 -3.25 -6.30 -3.71
N ALA A 13 -4.31 -5.60 -4.10
CA ALA A 13 -4.28 -4.69 -5.24
C ALA A 13 -3.23 -3.58 -5.06
N VAL A 14 -3.11 -3.04 -3.84
CA VAL A 14 -2.08 -2.04 -3.52
C VAL A 14 -0.68 -2.65 -3.61
N VAL A 15 -0.47 -3.85 -3.08
CA VAL A 15 0.83 -4.56 -3.17
C VAL A 15 1.22 -4.81 -4.63
N GLU A 16 0.31 -5.32 -5.46
CA GLU A 16 0.57 -5.58 -6.88
C GLU A 16 0.94 -4.31 -7.65
N ILE A 17 0.30 -3.18 -7.35
CA ILE A 17 0.62 -1.90 -7.97
C ILE A 17 2.02 -1.43 -7.56
N ILE A 18 2.38 -1.59 -6.28
CA ILE A 18 3.71 -1.22 -5.78
C ILE A 18 4.79 -2.09 -6.42
N GLU A 19 4.58 -3.41 -6.48
CA GLU A 19 5.52 -4.36 -7.10
C GLU A 19 5.67 -4.14 -8.61
N SER A 20 4.57 -3.80 -9.31
CA SER A 20 4.59 -3.44 -10.74
C SER A 20 5.43 -2.19 -11.03
N LEU A 21 5.59 -1.29 -10.04
CA LEU A 21 6.44 -0.11 -10.14
C LEU A 21 7.93 -0.42 -9.86
N GLY A 22 8.29 -1.69 -9.63
CA GLY A 22 9.63 -2.11 -9.25
C GLY A 22 9.99 -1.74 -7.81
N LEU A 23 8.99 -1.41 -6.99
CA LEU A 23 9.14 -1.09 -5.58
C LEU A 23 8.80 -2.33 -4.74
N THR A 24 9.26 -2.35 -3.49
CA THR A 24 8.95 -3.44 -2.55
C THR A 24 7.85 -2.97 -1.60
N ALA A 25 6.78 -3.77 -1.46
CA ALA A 25 5.72 -3.54 -0.50
C ALA A 25 5.90 -4.45 0.73
N HIS A 26 5.72 -3.88 1.92
CA HIS A 26 5.71 -4.60 3.20
C HIS A 26 4.38 -4.35 3.92
N THR A 27 3.57 -5.40 4.09
CA THR A 27 2.30 -5.31 4.81
C THR A 27 2.50 -5.61 6.29
N ILE A 28 1.99 -4.72 7.15
CA ILE A 28 2.00 -4.87 8.61
C ILE A 28 0.54 -4.97 9.06
N HIS A 29 0.14 -6.19 9.43
CA HIS A 29 -1.22 -6.47 9.88
C HIS A 29 -1.34 -6.13 11.37
N GLY A 30 -1.92 -4.97 11.69
CA GLY A 30 -2.29 -4.60 13.04
C GLY A 30 -3.71 -5.03 13.40
N ALA A 31 -4.01 -5.14 14.69
CA ALA A 31 -5.32 -5.60 15.19
C ALA A 31 -6.52 -4.75 14.74
N GLN A 32 -6.29 -3.49 14.35
CA GLN A 32 -7.36 -2.56 13.93
C GLN A 32 -7.16 -1.99 12.52
N ARG A 33 -5.95 -2.08 11.96
CA ARG A 33 -5.57 -1.48 10.69
C ARG A 33 -4.42 -2.26 10.08
N THR A 34 -4.44 -2.40 8.75
CA THR A 34 -3.28 -2.84 7.99
C THR A 34 -2.50 -1.61 7.53
N ALA A 35 -1.20 -1.56 7.82
CA ALA A 35 -0.29 -0.61 7.22
C ALA A 35 0.43 -1.27 6.05
N VAL A 36 0.70 -0.50 4.99
CA VAL A 36 1.54 -0.92 3.86
C VAL A 36 2.71 0.06 3.78
N CYS A 37 3.91 -0.45 4.00
CA CYS A 37 5.16 0.29 3.84
C CYS A 37 5.71 0.03 2.44
N ILE A 38 6.27 1.06 1.80
CA ILE A 38 6.87 0.98 0.49
C ILE A 38 8.36 1.28 0.64
N THR A 39 9.21 0.42 0.09
CA THR A 39 10.67 0.53 0.17
C THR A 39 11.30 0.27 -1.20
N GLY A 40 12.53 0.75 -1.42
CA GLY A 40 13.24 0.60 -2.70
C GLY A 40 13.02 1.75 -3.68
N ASN A 41 12.39 2.83 -3.25
CA ASN A 41 12.23 4.05 -4.03
C ASN A 41 13.56 4.83 -4.13
N GLN A 42 14.05 5.06 -5.35
CA GLN A 42 15.15 6.02 -5.62
C GLN A 42 14.64 7.47 -5.79
N GLY A 43 13.48 7.81 -5.19
CA GLY A 43 12.80 9.10 -5.29
C GLY A 43 11.50 9.15 -4.49
N GLU A 44 10.80 10.30 -4.49
CA GLU A 44 9.52 10.46 -3.81
C GLU A 44 8.44 9.57 -4.45
N VAL A 45 7.82 8.69 -3.65
CA VAL A 45 6.66 7.92 -4.11
C VAL A 45 5.46 8.84 -4.05
N ASP A 46 4.86 9.11 -5.20
CA ASP A 46 3.72 10.02 -5.33
C ASP A 46 2.52 9.48 -4.54
N ALA A 47 2.34 9.99 -3.32
CA ALA A 47 1.31 9.55 -2.40
C ALA A 47 -0.10 9.71 -2.98
N ALA A 48 -0.31 10.72 -3.85
CA ALA A 48 -1.61 10.99 -4.46
C ALA A 48 -2.07 9.86 -5.40
N ARG A 49 -1.14 9.13 -6.02
CA ARG A 49 -1.45 7.96 -6.87
C ARG A 49 -1.94 6.75 -6.06
N LEU A 50 -1.51 6.64 -4.80
CA LEU A 50 -1.91 5.58 -3.88
C LEU A 50 -3.19 5.92 -3.10
N GLU A 51 -3.42 7.21 -2.79
CA GLU A 51 -4.63 7.66 -2.09
C GLU A 51 -5.92 7.39 -2.87
N GLY A 52 -5.86 7.35 -4.21
CA GLY A 52 -7.01 7.00 -5.05
C GLY A 52 -7.54 5.57 -4.88
N ILE A 53 -6.72 4.67 -4.33
CA ILE A 53 -7.05 3.24 -4.11
C ILE A 53 -7.45 2.98 -2.64
N LEU A 54 -7.17 3.93 -1.74
CA LEU A 54 -7.29 3.77 -0.29
C LEU A 54 -8.60 4.30 0.32
N LYS A 55 -9.59 4.68 -0.49
CA LYS A 55 -10.88 5.19 0.00
C LYS A 55 -11.80 4.08 0.51
#